data_AF-A0A523UGC1-F1
#
_entry.id   AF-A0A523UGC1-F1
#
_cell.length_a   1.000
_cell.length_b   1.000
_cell.length_c   1.000
_cell.angle_alpha   90.00
_cell.angle_beta   90.00
_cell.angle_gamma   90.00
#
_symmetry.space_group_name_H-M   'P 1'
#
loop_
_entity.id
_entity.type
_entity.pdbx_description
1 polymer ?
#
loop_
_entity_poly.entity_id
_entity_poly.type
_entity_poly.pdbx_seq_one_letter_code
_entity_poly.pdbx_strand_id
1 'polypeptide(L)'
;MDFRYVGYTQDRKLVKGKVTASGEEAALDLLSYGGYNVLSLQKVTPFFNAEKLSSAFAKINPNDMVMFSRQLALLVEAGTDIVSALELLRGGLTNRTLSKIVTEVVVDLRSGLRLSQALEKHPKAFSPLYCRTIVTSEETGNLERGLRIMADYIEKQSLSAKKIKNAMIYPIIVLVLAIVVIAVMVTFVMPSFMSLYAALGAELPTITKVLLAIVNFLLDYGLFLLAGLAVLVVAGFAYSRTPAGRYQWDKLKLRLPKIGRITIVSELSRCC
;
A
#
# COMPACT_ATOMS: atom_id res chain seq x y z
N MET A 1 -21.80 -23.01 -5.89
CA MET A 1 -21.68 -22.82 -4.43
C MET A 1 -21.07 -24.08 -3.86
N ASP A 2 -20.17 -23.96 -2.89
CA ASP A 2 -19.52 -25.13 -2.30
C ASP A 2 -20.29 -25.60 -1.06
N PHE A 3 -20.59 -26.90 -1.02
CA PHE A 3 -21.24 -27.57 0.08
C PHE A 3 -20.31 -28.62 0.66
N ARG A 4 -20.20 -28.67 1.98
CA ARG A 4 -19.54 -29.76 2.68
C ARG A 4 -20.62 -30.74 3.11
N TYR A 5 -20.44 -32.01 2.78
CA TYR A 5 -21.39 -33.05 3.13
C TYR A 5 -20.73 -34.11 4.00
N VAL A 6 -21.52 -34.66 4.91
CA VAL A 6 -21.21 -35.89 5.63
C VAL A 6 -22.31 -36.87 5.29
N GLY A 7 -21.95 -38.03 4.77
CA GLY A 7 -22.90 -39.07 4.38
C GLY A 7 -22.32 -40.46 4.60
N TYR A 8 -23.12 -41.48 4.27
CA TYR A 8 -22.67 -42.86 4.27
C TYR A 8 -22.86 -43.49 2.89
N THR A 9 -21.89 -44.33 2.51
CA THR A 9 -22.00 -45.20 1.34
C THR A 9 -22.89 -46.40 1.67
N GLN A 10 -23.36 -47.14 0.66
CA GLN A 10 -24.19 -48.35 0.84
C GLN A 10 -23.57 -49.38 1.82
N ASP A 11 -22.24 -49.44 1.92
CA ASP A 11 -21.50 -50.27 2.88
C ASP A 11 -21.45 -49.71 4.32
N ARG A 12 -22.31 -48.73 4.66
CA ARG A 12 -22.36 -48.02 5.95
C ARG A 12 -21.06 -47.35 6.39
N LYS A 13 -20.15 -47.07 5.44
CA LYS A 13 -18.93 -46.30 5.72
C LYS A 13 -19.21 -44.80 5.66
N LEU A 14 -18.80 -44.08 6.69
CA LEU A 14 -18.91 -42.63 6.78
C LEU A 14 -17.92 -41.95 5.83
N VAL A 15 -18.43 -41.10 4.93
CA VAL A 15 -17.64 -40.34 3.97
C VAL A 15 -17.93 -38.86 4.15
N LYS A 16 -16.85 -38.07 4.23
CA LYS A 16 -16.90 -36.61 4.33
C LYS A 16 -16.27 -36.02 3.08
N GLY A 17 -16.99 -35.14 2.39
CA GLY A 17 -16.54 -34.58 1.12
C GLY A 17 -17.00 -33.14 0.90
N LYS A 18 -16.55 -32.54 -0.21
CA LYS A 18 -17.02 -31.25 -0.70
C LYS A 18 -17.60 -31.46 -2.10
N VAL A 19 -18.73 -30.82 -2.38
CA VAL A 19 -19.37 -30.81 -3.69
C VAL A 19 -19.72 -29.38 -4.08
N THR A 20 -19.47 -29.01 -5.33
CA THR A 20 -19.82 -27.70 -5.86
C THR A 20 -21.10 -27.83 -6.68
N ALA A 21 -22.17 -27.14 -6.28
CA ALA A 21 -23.46 -27.18 -6.94
C ALA A 21 -24.12 -25.81 -7.02
N SER A 22 -25.08 -25.63 -7.93
CA SER A 22 -25.83 -24.38 -8.13
C SER A 22 -26.81 -24.07 -6.98
N GLY A 23 -27.21 -25.08 -6.21
CA GLY A 23 -28.14 -24.97 -5.08
C GLY A 23 -28.07 -26.19 -4.17
N GLU A 24 -28.81 -26.17 -3.07
CA GLU A 24 -28.82 -27.26 -2.07
C GLU A 24 -29.47 -28.54 -2.64
N GLU A 25 -30.59 -28.40 -3.34
CA GLU A 25 -31.26 -29.50 -4.05
C GLU A 25 -30.35 -30.13 -5.11
N ALA A 26 -29.69 -29.31 -5.93
CA ALA A 26 -28.73 -29.80 -6.94
C ALA A 26 -27.52 -30.50 -6.31
N ALA A 27 -27.11 -30.14 -5.10
CA ALA A 27 -26.04 -30.82 -4.37
C ALA A 27 -26.50 -32.18 -3.84
N LEU A 28 -27.73 -32.28 -3.34
CA LEU A 28 -28.33 -33.54 -2.89
C LEU A 28 -28.52 -34.51 -4.03
N ASP A 29 -28.98 -34.04 -5.19
CA ASP A 29 -29.17 -34.88 -6.39
C ASP A 29 -27.84 -35.44 -6.88
N LEU A 30 -26.79 -34.61 -6.95
CA LEU A 30 -25.45 -35.05 -7.34
C LEU A 30 -24.85 -36.10 -6.39
N LEU A 31 -25.08 -35.94 -5.08
CA LEU A 31 -24.57 -36.88 -4.07
C LEU A 31 -25.37 -38.19 -4.04
N SER A 32 -26.69 -38.10 -4.27
CA SER A 32 -27.57 -39.27 -4.36
C SER A 32 -27.27 -40.10 -5.61
N TYR A 33 -27.03 -39.45 -6.75
CA TYR A 33 -26.58 -40.11 -7.98
C TYR A 33 -25.21 -40.79 -7.79
N GLY A 34 -24.35 -40.22 -6.95
CA GLY A 34 -23.07 -40.82 -6.55
C GLY A 34 -23.16 -41.98 -5.55
N GLY A 35 -24.36 -42.38 -5.12
CA GLY A 35 -24.58 -43.49 -4.18
C GLY A 35 -24.30 -43.14 -2.72
N TYR A 36 -24.28 -41.86 -2.36
CA TYR A 36 -24.08 -41.38 -0.99
C TYR A 36 -25.40 -40.92 -0.38
N ASN A 37 -25.76 -41.46 0.78
CA ASN A 37 -26.87 -40.93 1.57
C ASN A 37 -26.36 -39.82 2.49
N VAL A 38 -26.84 -38.61 2.29
CA VAL A 38 -26.36 -37.40 2.97
C VAL A 38 -27.06 -37.26 4.33
N LEU A 39 -26.29 -37.22 5.41
CA LEU A 39 -26.77 -37.01 6.79
C LEU A 39 -26.81 -35.53 7.17
N SER A 40 -25.87 -34.75 6.63
CA SER A 40 -25.78 -33.32 6.87
C SER A 40 -25.14 -32.64 5.67
N LEU A 41 -25.82 -31.63 5.14
CA LEU A 41 -25.32 -30.75 4.09
C LEU A 41 -25.14 -29.35 4.67
N GLN A 42 -23.91 -28.86 4.70
CA GLN A 42 -23.60 -27.50 5.17
C GLN A 42 -23.05 -26.68 4.03
N LYS A 43 -23.72 -25.56 3.74
CA LYS A 43 -23.23 -24.56 2.79
C LYS A 43 -21.93 -23.96 3.34
N VAL A 44 -20.83 -24.11 2.60
CA VAL A 44 -19.56 -23.48 2.96
C VAL A 44 -19.59 -22.06 2.40
N THR A 45 -20.05 -21.11 3.21
CA THR A 45 -19.74 -19.70 2.94
C THR A 45 -18.30 -19.44 3.38
N PRO A 46 -17.38 -19.04 2.49
CA PRO A 46 -16.05 -18.64 2.94
C PRO A 46 -16.19 -17.43 3.88
N PHE A 47 -15.87 -17.63 5.17
CA PHE A 47 -15.93 -16.61 6.22
C PHE A 47 -15.04 -15.40 5.91
N PHE A 48 -13.95 -15.63 5.17
CA PHE A 48 -13.09 -14.60 4.60
C PHE A 48 -13.17 -14.64 3.07
N ASN A 49 -13.83 -13.65 2.50
CA ASN A 49 -13.82 -13.42 1.07
C ASN A 49 -12.49 -12.73 0.71
N ALA A 50 -11.40 -13.51 0.66
CA ALA A 50 -10.03 -13.02 0.43
C ALA A 50 -9.90 -12.19 -0.86
N GLU A 51 -10.78 -12.40 -1.85
CA GLU A 51 -10.86 -11.57 -3.06
C GLU A 51 -11.42 -10.17 -2.80
N LYS A 52 -12.41 -10.01 -1.91
CA LYS A 52 -12.90 -8.67 -1.52
C LYS A 52 -11.90 -7.95 -0.63
N LEU A 53 -11.29 -8.66 0.33
CA LEU A 53 -10.29 -8.07 1.23
C LEU A 53 -9.01 -7.63 0.48
N SER A 54 -8.55 -8.43 -0.48
CA SER A 54 -7.39 -8.07 -1.33
C SER A 54 -7.71 -6.94 -2.30
N SER A 55 -8.91 -6.88 -2.90
CA SER A 55 -9.28 -5.77 -3.78
C SER A 55 -9.51 -4.44 -3.04
N ALA A 56 -9.89 -4.49 -1.75
CA ALA A 56 -10.00 -3.30 -0.91
C ALA A 56 -8.63 -2.73 -0.50
N PHE A 57 -7.60 -3.58 -0.42
CA PHE A 57 -6.22 -3.22 -0.06
C PHE A 57 -5.24 -3.16 -1.24
N ALA A 58 -5.66 -3.54 -2.44
CA ALA A 58 -4.82 -3.55 -3.63
C ALA A 58 -4.50 -2.11 -4.06
N LYS A 59 -3.31 -1.66 -3.67
CA LYS A 59 -2.72 -0.40 -4.08
C LYS A 59 -2.42 -0.45 -5.58
N ILE A 60 -2.86 0.58 -6.31
CA ILE A 60 -2.59 0.71 -7.73
C ILE A 60 -1.12 1.11 -7.91
N ASN A 61 -0.38 0.37 -8.74
CA ASN A 61 1.01 0.67 -9.01
C ASN A 61 1.09 1.91 -9.91
N PRO A 62 1.92 2.92 -9.58
CA PRO A 62 2.11 4.09 -10.44
C PRO A 62 2.51 3.73 -11.88
N ASN A 63 3.31 2.67 -12.06
CA ASN A 63 3.70 2.21 -13.39
C ASN A 63 2.48 1.75 -14.23
N ASP A 64 1.50 1.07 -13.62
CA ASP A 64 0.29 0.61 -14.32
C ASP A 64 -0.53 1.83 -14.81
N MET A 65 -0.60 2.89 -14.00
CA MET A 65 -1.28 4.14 -14.35
C MET A 65 -0.56 4.90 -15.47
N VAL A 66 0.78 4.89 -15.49
CA VAL A 66 1.57 5.46 -16.58
C VAL A 66 1.25 4.72 -17.88
N MET A 67 1.31 3.39 -17.88
CA MET A 67 1.03 2.58 -19.06
C MET A 67 -0.40 2.75 -19.53
N PHE A 68 -1.37 2.70 -18.62
CA PHE A 68 -2.78 2.96 -18.92
C PHE A 68 -2.97 4.33 -19.60
N SER A 69 -2.41 5.40 -19.02
CA SER A 69 -2.58 6.76 -19.56
C SER A 69 -1.89 6.93 -20.92
N ARG A 70 -0.70 6.34 -21.12
CA ARG A 70 0.00 6.37 -22.42
C ARG A 70 -0.75 5.59 -23.49
N GLN A 71 -1.21 4.37 -23.17
CA GLN A 71 -1.94 3.55 -24.12
C GLN A 71 -3.30 4.17 -24.48
N LEU A 72 -3.98 4.80 -23.51
CA LEU A 72 -5.21 5.53 -23.79
C LEU A 72 -4.96 6.73 -24.69
N ALA A 73 -3.88 7.49 -24.45
CA ALA A 73 -3.49 8.59 -25.33
C ALA A 73 -3.25 8.11 -26.76
N LEU A 74 -2.54 7.00 -26.94
CA LEU A 74 -2.27 6.42 -28.27
C LEU A 74 -3.55 6.00 -29.01
N LEU A 75 -4.50 5.39 -28.31
CA LEU A 75 -5.77 4.98 -28.91
C LEU A 75 -6.63 6.19 -29.30
N VAL A 76 -6.66 7.23 -28.46
CA VAL A 76 -7.35 8.49 -28.73
C VAL A 76 -6.70 9.23 -29.91
N GLU A 77 -5.36 9.25 -29.98
CA GLU A 77 -4.60 9.82 -31.10
C GLU A 77 -4.91 9.11 -32.42
N ALA A 78 -5.06 7.78 -32.38
CA ALA A 78 -5.47 6.97 -33.52
C ALA A 78 -6.93 7.19 -33.95
N GLY A 79 -7.67 8.08 -33.28
CA GLY A 79 -9.07 8.39 -33.57
C GLY A 79 -10.05 7.34 -33.06
N THR A 80 -9.62 6.46 -32.14
CA THR A 80 -10.51 5.48 -31.52
C THR A 80 -11.45 6.20 -30.55
N ASP A 81 -12.75 5.86 -30.61
CA ASP A 81 -13.72 6.31 -29.63
C ASP A 81 -13.27 5.96 -28.19
N ILE A 82 -13.49 6.89 -27.26
CA ILE A 82 -12.97 6.78 -25.89
C ILE A 82 -13.52 5.56 -25.13
N VAL A 83 -14.79 5.20 -25.36
CA VAL A 83 -15.41 4.05 -24.71
C VAL A 83 -14.78 2.77 -25.24
N SER A 84 -14.61 2.69 -26.56
CA SER A 84 -13.95 1.56 -27.23
C SER A 84 -12.49 1.42 -26.78
N ALA A 85 -11.76 2.53 -26.68
CA ALA A 85 -10.38 2.56 -26.21
C ALA A 85 -10.25 2.03 -24.77
N LEU A 86 -11.12 2.47 -23.86
CA LEU A 86 -11.14 1.99 -22.48
C LEU A 86 -11.47 0.49 -22.38
N GLU A 87 -12.35 -0.03 -23.22
CA GLU A 87 -12.68 -1.45 -23.27
C GLU A 87 -11.52 -2.31 -23.74
N LEU A 88 -10.78 -1.85 -24.75
CA LEU A 88 -9.56 -2.52 -25.22
C LEU A 88 -8.51 -2.57 -24.10
N LEU A 89 -8.28 -1.45 -23.41
CA LEU A 89 -7.31 -1.40 -22.31
C LEU A 89 -7.72 -2.26 -21.14
N ARG A 90 -9.01 -2.33 -20.81
CA ARG A 90 -9.52 -3.16 -19.71
C ARG A 90 -9.06 -4.62 -19.82
N GLY A 91 -9.00 -5.17 -21.03
CA GLY A 91 -8.56 -6.55 -21.30
C GLY A 91 -7.06 -6.78 -21.08
N GLY A 92 -6.23 -5.73 -21.21
CA GLY A 92 -4.77 -5.78 -21.05
C GLY A 92 -4.25 -5.45 -19.65
N LEU A 93 -5.13 -5.04 -18.72
CA LEU A 93 -4.71 -4.64 -17.37
C LEU A 93 -4.41 -5.85 -16.47
N THR A 94 -3.19 -5.91 -15.95
CA THR A 94 -2.77 -6.93 -14.95
C THR A 94 -3.38 -6.66 -13.57
N ASN A 95 -3.64 -5.40 -13.24
CA ASN A 95 -4.16 -4.99 -11.95
C ASN A 95 -5.69 -5.10 -11.90
N ARG A 96 -6.20 -6.08 -11.16
CA ARG A 96 -7.65 -6.32 -11.01
C ARG A 96 -8.40 -5.11 -10.46
N THR A 97 -7.81 -4.31 -9.58
CA THR A 97 -8.45 -3.11 -9.03
C THR A 97 -8.60 -2.02 -10.08
N LEU A 98 -7.55 -1.79 -10.88
CA LEU A 98 -7.62 -0.83 -11.97
C LEU A 98 -8.60 -1.29 -13.07
N SER A 99 -8.63 -2.58 -13.39
CA SER A 99 -9.60 -3.14 -14.36
C SER A 99 -11.05 -2.96 -13.91
N LYS A 100 -11.35 -3.15 -12.62
CA LYS A 100 -12.69 -2.85 -12.05
C LYS A 100 -13.05 -1.37 -12.18
N ILE A 101 -12.13 -0.48 -11.80
CA ILE A 101 -12.33 0.97 -11.90
C ILE A 101 -12.59 1.38 -13.35
N VAL A 102 -11.80 0.88 -14.31
CA VAL A 102 -12.00 1.18 -15.73
C VAL A 102 -13.35 0.63 -16.22
N THR A 103 -13.80 -0.51 -15.71
CA THR A 103 -15.13 -1.05 -16.02
C THR A 103 -16.25 -0.12 -15.55
N GLU A 104 -16.15 0.39 -14.32
CA GLU A 104 -17.12 1.35 -13.77
C GLU A 104 -17.11 2.66 -14.57
N VAL A 105 -15.92 3.15 -14.96
CA VAL A 105 -15.77 4.33 -15.82
C VAL A 105 -16.44 4.10 -17.19
N VAL A 106 -16.24 2.95 -17.83
CA VAL A 106 -16.89 2.63 -19.11
C VAL A 106 -18.42 2.64 -19.00
N VAL A 107 -18.97 2.11 -17.91
CA VAL A 107 -20.43 2.13 -17.65
C VAL A 107 -20.92 3.57 -17.52
N ASP A 108 -20.18 4.41 -16.79
CA ASP A 108 -20.51 5.82 -16.62
C ASP A 108 -20.48 6.60 -17.94
N LEU A 109 -19.46 6.40 -18.78
CA LEU A 109 -19.41 7.05 -20.09
C LEU A 109 -20.57 6.60 -20.99
N ARG A 110 -20.92 5.31 -20.98
CA ARG A 110 -22.08 4.78 -21.71
C ARG A 110 -23.40 5.37 -21.22
N SER A 111 -23.47 5.80 -19.96
CA SER A 111 -24.63 6.51 -19.40
C SER A 111 -24.69 8.00 -19.77
N GLY A 112 -23.69 8.52 -20.48
CA GLY A 112 -23.62 9.92 -20.93
C GLY A 112 -22.84 10.85 -20.00
N LEU A 113 -22.17 10.32 -18.98
CA LEU A 113 -21.27 11.13 -18.15
C LEU A 113 -19.99 11.49 -18.90
N ARG A 114 -19.47 12.69 -18.61
CA ARG A 114 -18.17 13.13 -19.11
C ARG A 114 -17.05 12.25 -18.55
N LEU A 115 -15.96 12.10 -19.30
CA LEU A 115 -14.82 11.28 -18.86
C LEU A 115 -14.27 11.79 -17.53
N SER A 116 -14.08 13.11 -17.43
CA SER A 116 -13.61 13.77 -16.20
C SER A 116 -14.45 13.43 -14.96
N GLN A 117 -15.78 13.44 -15.09
CA GLN A 117 -16.72 13.15 -14.01
C GLN A 117 -16.69 11.67 -13.61
N ALA A 118 -16.58 10.77 -14.58
CA ALA A 118 -16.45 9.33 -14.32
C ALA A 118 -15.15 9.02 -13.55
N LEU A 119 -14.03 9.64 -13.94
CA LEU A 119 -12.74 9.47 -13.27
C LEU A 119 -12.74 10.03 -11.83
N GLU A 120 -13.46 11.12 -11.58
CA GLU A 120 -13.56 11.77 -10.26
C GLU A 120 -14.17 10.87 -9.18
N LYS A 121 -15.05 9.93 -9.58
CA LYS A 121 -15.61 8.92 -8.65
C LYS A 121 -14.56 7.97 -8.08
N HIS A 122 -13.36 7.92 -8.66
CA HIS A 122 -12.28 7.00 -8.27
C HIS A 122 -11.01 7.71 -7.80
N PRO A 123 -11.04 8.45 -6.67
CA PRO A 123 -9.91 9.24 -6.16
C PRO A 123 -8.69 8.39 -5.74
N LYS A 124 -8.88 7.07 -5.59
CA LYS A 124 -7.78 6.13 -5.30
C LYS A 124 -6.86 5.89 -6.51
N ALA A 125 -7.40 6.01 -7.72
CA ALA A 125 -6.66 5.83 -8.98
C ALA A 125 -6.31 7.18 -9.61
N PHE A 126 -7.29 8.08 -9.68
CA PHE A 126 -7.15 9.37 -10.35
C PHE A 126 -7.07 10.48 -9.30
N SER A 127 -5.94 11.18 -9.26
CA SER A 127 -5.76 12.30 -8.34
C SER A 127 -6.60 13.50 -8.78
N PRO A 128 -6.91 14.46 -7.89
CA PRO A 128 -7.63 15.68 -8.27
C PRO A 128 -6.93 16.45 -9.39
N LEU A 129 -5.58 16.41 -9.45
CA LEU A 129 -4.82 17.01 -10.54
C LEU A 129 -5.08 16.27 -11.87
N TYR A 130 -5.10 14.94 -11.85
CA TYR A 130 -5.42 14.13 -13.02
C TYR A 130 -6.80 14.49 -13.57
N CYS A 131 -7.83 14.47 -12.71
CA CYS A 131 -9.21 14.80 -13.12
C CYS A 131 -9.28 16.21 -13.73
N ARG A 132 -8.68 17.22 -13.09
CA ARG A 132 -8.66 18.61 -13.59
C ARG A 132 -7.97 18.75 -14.94
N THR A 133 -6.85 18.08 -15.16
CA THR A 133 -6.17 18.09 -16.45
C THR A 133 -7.03 17.44 -17.53
N ILE A 134 -7.74 16.36 -17.21
CA ILE A 134 -8.69 15.73 -18.14
C ILE A 134 -9.87 16.66 -18.42
N VAL A 135 -10.45 17.35 -17.43
CA VAL A 135 -11.51 18.37 -17.66
C VAL A 135 -11.05 19.39 -18.70
N THR A 136 -9.89 20.01 -18.50
CA THR A 136 -9.37 21.03 -19.44
C THR A 136 -9.07 20.45 -20.82
N SER A 137 -8.68 19.18 -20.89
CA SER A 137 -8.35 18.50 -22.15
C SER A 137 -9.60 18.06 -22.91
N GLU A 138 -10.65 17.68 -22.19
CA GLU A 138 -11.98 17.36 -22.72
C GLU A 138 -12.65 18.63 -23.28
N GLU A 139 -12.55 19.76 -22.57
CA GLU A 139 -13.08 21.06 -23.02
C GLU A 139 -12.34 21.64 -24.23
N THR A 140 -11.02 21.44 -24.31
CA THR A 140 -10.21 21.90 -25.45
C THR A 140 -10.19 20.91 -26.62
N GLY A 141 -10.87 19.77 -26.48
CA GLY A 141 -10.89 18.71 -27.49
C GLY A 141 -9.53 18.02 -27.72
N ASN A 142 -8.56 18.21 -26.81
CA ASN A 142 -7.21 17.65 -26.90
C ASN A 142 -6.94 16.68 -25.74
N LEU A 143 -7.73 15.61 -25.68
CA LEU A 143 -7.64 14.59 -24.64
C LEU A 143 -6.31 13.81 -24.71
N GLU A 144 -5.78 13.59 -25.92
CA GLU A 144 -4.50 12.95 -26.19
C GLU A 144 -3.36 13.64 -25.42
N ARG A 145 -3.23 14.96 -25.57
CA ARG A 145 -2.21 15.75 -24.86
C ARG A 145 -2.38 15.71 -23.35
N GLY A 146 -3.61 15.80 -22.86
CA GLY A 146 -3.92 15.71 -21.43
C GLY A 146 -3.45 14.42 -20.80
N LEU A 147 -3.75 13.29 -21.45
CA LEU A 147 -3.35 11.96 -21.01
C LEU A 147 -1.83 11.78 -21.02
N ARG A 148 -1.13 12.30 -22.05
CA ARG A 148 0.35 12.27 -22.11
C ARG A 148 0.99 13.08 -20.99
N ILE A 149 0.51 14.30 -20.74
CA ILE A 149 0.98 15.14 -19.64
C ILE A 149 0.83 14.42 -18.30
N MET A 150 -0.32 13.78 -18.07
CA MET A 150 -0.55 13.03 -16.84
C MET A 150 0.32 11.77 -16.73
N ALA A 151 0.56 11.06 -17.83
CA ALA A 151 1.49 9.94 -17.85
C ALA A 151 2.91 10.38 -17.46
N ASP A 152 3.42 11.44 -18.08
CA ASP A 152 4.74 12.00 -17.81
C ASP A 152 4.85 12.50 -16.36
N TYR A 153 3.78 13.12 -15.85
CA TYR A 153 3.72 13.58 -14.46
C TYR A 153 3.83 12.42 -13.47
N ILE A 154 3.02 11.37 -13.63
CA ILE A 154 3.03 10.19 -12.75
C ILE A 154 4.39 9.49 -12.84
N GLU A 155 4.97 9.38 -14.04
CA GLU A 155 6.27 8.79 -14.25
C GLU A 155 7.36 9.57 -13.50
N LYS A 156 7.43 10.89 -13.69
CA LYS A 156 8.38 11.76 -12.97
C LYS A 156 8.21 11.68 -11.45
N GLN A 157 6.98 11.65 -10.96
CA GLN A 157 6.69 11.50 -9.54
C GLN A 157 7.19 10.15 -9.00
N SER A 158 6.95 9.07 -9.74
CA SER A 158 7.38 7.71 -9.38
C SER A 158 8.91 7.58 -9.38
N LEU A 159 9.59 8.16 -10.36
CA LEU A 159 11.05 8.17 -10.47
C LEU A 159 11.68 8.97 -9.32
N SER A 160 11.09 10.10 -8.96
CA SER A 160 11.55 10.92 -7.84
C SER A 160 11.39 10.18 -6.51
N ALA A 161 10.24 9.54 -6.29
CA ALA A 161 10.01 8.70 -5.11
C ALA A 161 10.99 7.51 -5.05
N LYS A 162 11.27 6.85 -6.18
CA LYS A 162 12.27 5.77 -6.27
C LYS A 162 13.69 6.27 -5.94
N LYS A 163 14.09 7.44 -6.45
CA LYS A 163 15.40 8.05 -6.14
C LYS A 163 15.55 8.31 -4.64
N ILE A 164 14.53 8.90 -4.01
CA ILE A 164 14.53 9.14 -2.56
C ILE A 164 14.62 7.82 -1.80
N LYS A 165 13.80 6.83 -2.17
CA LYS A 165 13.83 5.51 -1.54
C LYS A 165 15.23 4.89 -1.63
N ASN A 166 15.85 4.92 -2.81
CA ASN A 166 17.16 4.34 -3.02
C ASN A 166 18.26 5.08 -2.25
N ALA A 167 18.18 6.41 -2.14
CA ALA A 167 19.11 7.20 -1.35
C ALA A 167 19.05 6.87 0.16
N MET A 168 17.90 6.43 0.67
CA MET A 168 17.74 6.01 2.08
C MET A 168 18.24 4.59 2.37
N ILE A 169 18.41 3.74 1.36
CA ILE A 169 18.82 2.34 1.56
C ILE A 169 20.17 2.26 2.27
N TYR A 170 21.16 3.03 1.80
CA TYR A 170 22.50 3.02 2.38
C TYR A 170 22.52 3.47 3.86
N PRO A 171 21.95 4.64 4.23
CA PRO A 171 21.81 5.04 5.64
C PRO A 171 21.12 3.99 6.51
N ILE A 172 20.06 3.36 6.02
CA ILE A 172 19.33 2.34 6.78
C ILE A 172 20.19 1.10 7.02
N ILE A 173 20.89 0.60 5.99
CA ILE A 173 21.76 -0.58 6.12
C ILE A 173 22.88 -0.31 7.13
N VAL A 174 23.56 0.83 7.02
CA VAL A 174 24.64 1.21 7.94
C VAL A 174 24.13 1.36 9.37
N LEU A 175 22.96 1.99 9.55
CA LEU A 175 22.34 2.13 10.87
C LEU A 175 22.00 0.77 11.48
N VAL A 176 21.39 -0.13 10.69
CA VAL A 176 21.08 -1.50 11.16
C VAL A 176 22.34 -2.24 11.55
N LEU A 177 23.39 -2.18 10.72
CA LEU A 177 24.68 -2.80 11.04
C LEU A 177 25.28 -2.24 12.33
N ALA A 178 25.27 -0.91 12.51
CA ALA A 178 25.77 -0.26 13.71
C ALA A 178 25.01 -0.71 14.97
N ILE A 179 23.68 -0.79 14.89
CA ILE A 179 22.84 -1.29 16.00
C ILE A 179 23.20 -2.74 16.34
N VAL A 180 23.36 -3.61 15.33
CA VAL A 180 23.74 -5.01 15.53
C VAL A 180 25.11 -5.12 16.20
N VAL A 181 26.11 -4.36 15.73
CA VAL A 181 27.46 -4.37 16.31
C VAL A 181 27.42 -3.90 17.77
N ILE A 182 26.71 -2.81 18.07
CA ILE A 182 26.56 -2.31 19.44
C ILE A 182 25.86 -3.37 20.32
N ALA A 183 24.80 -4.00 19.82
CA ALA A 183 24.08 -5.05 20.56
C ALA A 183 25.00 -6.24 20.89
N VAL A 184 25.81 -6.72 19.94
CA VAL A 184 26.77 -7.80 20.16
C VAL A 184 27.86 -7.38 21.17
N MET A 185 28.38 -6.16 21.05
CA MET A 185 29.36 -5.66 22.02
C MET A 185 28.80 -5.60 23.44
N VAL A 186 27.58 -5.10 23.60
CA VAL A 186 26.94 -4.98 24.92
C VAL A 186 26.60 -6.35 25.52
N THR A 187 26.17 -7.30 24.71
CA THR A 187 25.69 -8.62 25.19
C THR A 187 26.81 -9.62 25.46
N PHE A 188 27.89 -9.62 24.68
CA PHE A 188 28.96 -10.62 24.83
C PHE A 188 30.28 -10.02 25.33
N VAL A 189 30.69 -8.89 24.74
CA VAL A 189 32.00 -8.30 25.00
C VAL A 189 32.03 -7.62 26.37
N MET A 190 31.02 -6.82 26.69
CA MET A 190 30.97 -6.05 27.92
C MET A 190 30.91 -6.93 29.20
N PRO A 191 30.14 -8.02 29.27
CA PRO A 191 30.16 -8.94 30.42
C PRO A 191 31.51 -9.61 30.63
N SER A 192 32.20 -9.97 29.55
CA SER A 192 33.54 -10.57 29.59
C SER A 192 34.55 -9.61 30.23
N PHE A 193 34.47 -8.31 29.90
CA PHE A 193 35.28 -7.28 30.57
C PHE A 193 34.92 -7.15 32.05
N MET A 194 33.64 -7.13 32.42
CA MET A 194 33.24 -7.05 33.82
C MET A 194 33.78 -8.22 34.65
N SER A 195 33.72 -9.46 34.13
CA SER A 195 34.28 -10.63 34.81
C SER A 195 35.79 -10.57 34.98
N LEU A 196 36.51 -10.02 34.00
CA LEU A 196 37.97 -9.87 34.07
C LEU A 196 38.40 -8.88 35.16
N TYR A 197 37.74 -7.72 35.22
CA TYR A 197 38.01 -6.73 36.27
C TYR A 197 37.67 -7.24 37.67
N ALA A 198 36.58 -7.99 37.80
CA ALA A 198 36.22 -8.65 39.05
C ALA A 198 37.28 -9.67 39.51
N ALA A 199 37.86 -10.44 38.58
CA ALA A 199 38.92 -11.39 38.88
C ALA A 199 40.25 -10.73 39.30
N LEU A 200 40.52 -9.51 38.81
CA LEU A 200 41.71 -8.72 39.17
C LEU A 200 41.56 -7.95 40.49
N GLY A 201 40.39 -8.01 41.14
CA GLY A 201 40.09 -7.21 42.33
C GLY A 201 40.10 -5.70 42.08
N ALA A 202 40.04 -5.29 40.81
CA ALA A 202 40.09 -3.89 40.40
C ALA A 202 38.67 -3.36 40.21
N GLU A 203 38.38 -2.19 40.79
CA GLU A 203 37.11 -1.53 40.54
C GLU A 203 37.00 -1.05 39.10
N LEU A 204 35.81 -1.19 38.52
CA LEU A 204 35.50 -0.64 37.20
C LEU A 204 35.73 0.88 37.20
N PRO A 205 36.45 1.44 36.21
CA PRO A 205 36.54 2.88 36.02
C PRO A 205 35.16 3.52 35.94
N THR A 206 35.04 4.74 36.48
CA THR A 206 33.76 5.48 36.56
C THR A 206 33.11 5.68 35.18
N ILE A 207 33.92 5.89 34.14
CA ILE A 207 33.47 6.03 32.75
C ILE A 207 32.70 4.78 32.29
N THR A 208 33.21 3.59 32.61
CA THR A 208 32.55 2.31 32.26
C THR A 208 31.27 2.10 33.05
N LYS A 209 31.22 2.51 34.34
CA LYS A 209 30.01 2.46 35.17
C LYS A 209 28.90 3.37 34.61
N VAL A 210 29.24 4.57 34.15
CA VAL A 210 28.28 5.50 33.51
C VAL A 210 27.79 4.95 32.18
N LEU A 211 28.69 4.41 31.35
CA LEU A 211 28.32 3.77 30.08
C LEU A 211 27.36 2.60 30.30
N LEU A 212 27.63 1.74 31.29
CA LEU A 212 26.75 0.63 31.68
C LEU A 212 25.37 1.12 32.12
N ALA A 213 25.31 2.20 32.91
CA ALA A 213 24.04 2.78 33.32
C ALA A 213 23.20 3.27 32.12
N ILE A 214 23.83 3.90 31.13
CA ILE A 214 23.17 4.35 29.90
C ILE A 214 22.67 3.16 29.09
N VAL A 215 23.50 2.13 28.92
CA VAL A 215 23.15 0.93 28.16
C VAL A 215 22.00 0.17 28.81
N ASN A 216 22.06 -0.05 30.13
CA ASN A 216 21.00 -0.74 30.86
C ASN A 216 19.69 0.06 30.83
N PHE A 217 19.76 1.39 30.97
CA PHE A 217 18.58 2.25 30.77
C PHE A 217 17.98 2.08 29.36
N LEU A 218 18.81 2.00 28.32
CA LEU A 218 18.35 1.78 26.95
C LEU A 218 17.74 0.39 26.72
N LEU A 219 18.28 -0.66 27.36
CA LEU A 219 17.76 -2.03 27.25
C LEU A 219 16.44 -2.19 28.03
N ASP A 220 16.38 -1.69 29.26
CA ASP A 220 15.21 -1.83 30.14
C ASP A 220 14.04 -0.95 29.68
N TYR A 221 14.32 0.30 29.28
CA TYR A 221 13.30 1.24 28.81
C TYR A 221 13.17 1.28 27.28
N GLY A 222 13.84 0.39 26.55
CA GLY A 222 13.85 0.39 25.08
C GLY A 222 12.46 0.33 24.46
N LEU A 223 11.58 -0.52 25.01
CA LEU A 223 10.20 -0.65 24.55
C LEU A 223 9.37 0.60 24.88
N PHE A 224 9.57 1.20 26.06
CA PHE A 224 8.90 2.43 26.48
C PHE A 224 9.38 3.66 25.67
N LEU A 225 10.66 3.74 25.35
CA LEU A 225 11.23 4.78 24.49
C LEU A 225 10.70 4.67 23.06
N LEU A 226 10.63 3.45 22.50
CA LEU A 226 10.01 3.21 21.19
C LEU A 226 8.52 3.58 21.19
N ALA A 227 7.78 3.18 22.23
CA ALA A 227 6.37 3.52 22.38
C ALA A 227 6.18 5.05 22.52
N GLY A 228 7.00 5.72 23.32
CA GLY A 228 6.98 7.17 23.49
C GLY A 228 7.31 7.91 22.19
N LEU A 229 8.32 7.44 21.44
CA LEU A 229 8.64 7.97 20.12
C LEU A 229 7.47 7.77 19.15
N ALA A 230 6.85 6.58 19.12
CA ALA A 230 5.70 6.31 18.27
C ALA A 230 4.51 7.23 18.61
N VAL A 231 4.24 7.45 19.90
CA VAL A 231 3.20 8.37 20.36
C VAL A 231 3.53 9.81 19.95
N LEU A 232 4.78 10.27 20.10
CA LEU A 232 5.20 11.60 19.66
C LEU A 232 5.08 11.78 18.14
N VAL A 233 5.42 10.76 17.35
CA VAL A 233 5.28 10.79 15.89
C VAL A 233 3.81 10.85 15.50
N VAL A 234 2.95 10.04 16.12
CA VAL A 234 1.49 10.03 15.86
C VAL A 234 0.85 11.34 16.30
N ALA A 235 1.19 11.86 17.49
CA ALA A 235 0.71 13.13 18.00
C ALA A 235 1.20 14.29 17.12
N GLY A 236 2.46 14.28 16.71
CA GLY A 236 3.02 15.25 15.77
C GLY A 236 2.35 15.19 14.41
N PHE A 237 2.05 13.99 13.89
CA PHE A 237 1.33 13.80 12.63
C PHE A 237 -0.13 14.27 12.73
N ALA A 238 -0.81 13.96 13.83
CA ALA A 238 -2.16 14.43 14.11
C ALA A 238 -2.19 15.96 14.23
N TYR A 239 -1.22 16.54 14.95
CA TYR A 239 -1.05 17.99 15.09
C TYR A 239 -0.80 18.65 13.74
N SER A 240 0.04 18.08 12.87
CA SER A 240 0.26 18.53 11.50
C SER A 240 -1.00 18.54 10.63
N ARG A 241 -2.06 17.80 10.99
CA ARG A 241 -3.34 17.87 10.26
C ARG A 241 -4.22 19.03 10.71
N THR A 242 -4.02 19.57 11.90
CA THR A 242 -4.74 20.76 12.42
C THR A 242 -4.28 22.04 11.70
N PRO A 243 -5.15 23.06 11.57
CA PRO A 243 -4.79 24.32 10.89
C PRO A 243 -3.65 25.07 11.60
N ALA A 244 -3.66 25.13 12.93
CA ALA A 244 -2.59 25.75 13.71
C ALA A 244 -1.25 24.97 13.60
N GLY A 245 -1.33 23.63 13.56
CA GLY A 245 -0.15 22.79 13.40
C GLY A 245 0.48 22.89 12.02
N ARG A 246 -0.31 22.96 10.94
CA ARG A 246 0.21 23.21 9.58
C ARG A 246 1.00 24.52 9.52
N TYR A 247 0.43 25.60 10.05
CA TYR A 247 1.11 26.90 10.06
C TYR A 247 2.45 26.88 10.81
N GLN A 248 2.48 26.28 12.00
CA GLN A 248 3.72 26.13 12.79
C GLN A 248 4.75 25.24 12.08
N TRP A 249 4.30 24.14 11.46
CA TRP A 249 5.17 23.23 10.71
C TRP A 249 5.75 23.88 9.45
N ASP A 250 4.95 24.66 8.73
CA ASP A 250 5.41 25.36 7.53
C ASP A 250 6.37 26.49 7.91
N LYS A 251 6.09 27.23 9.00
CA LYS A 251 7.00 28.23 9.57
C LYS A 251 8.33 27.61 10.03
N LEU A 252 8.29 26.42 10.65
CA LEU A 252 9.49 25.69 11.08
C LEU A 252 10.32 25.22 9.88
N LYS A 253 9.68 24.63 8.86
CA LYS A 253 10.36 24.19 7.62
C LYS A 253 11.04 25.35 6.90
N LEU A 254 10.41 26.52 6.86
CA LEU A 254 10.98 27.72 6.25
C LEU A 254 12.21 28.26 7.00
N ARG A 255 12.33 27.98 8.31
CA ARG A 255 13.49 28.36 9.13
C ARG A 255 14.66 27.39 9.04
N LEU A 256 14.47 26.19 8.49
CA LEU A 256 15.55 25.20 8.37
C LEU A 256 16.49 25.56 7.21
N PRO A 257 17.80 25.66 7.45
CA PRO A 257 18.77 25.93 6.39
C PRO A 257 18.74 24.80 5.34
N LYS A 258 18.82 25.17 4.06
CA LYS A 258 18.61 24.35 2.84
C LYS A 258 17.16 23.94 2.53
N ILE A 259 16.35 23.52 3.52
CA ILE A 259 14.95 23.10 3.27
C ILE A 259 14.08 24.30 2.89
N GLY A 260 14.20 25.43 3.61
CA GLY A 260 13.39 26.62 3.34
C GLY A 260 13.55 27.15 1.90
N ARG A 261 14.78 27.13 1.36
CA ARG A 261 15.06 27.59 -0.01
C ARG A 261 14.41 26.67 -1.06
N ILE A 262 14.39 25.35 -0.85
CA ILE A 262 13.78 24.39 -1.78
C ILE A 262 12.24 24.55 -1.76
N THR A 263 11.65 24.71 -0.59
CA THR A 263 10.19 24.89 -0.46
C THR A 263 9.73 26.18 -1.15
N ILE A 264 10.45 27.29 -0.98
CA ILE A 264 10.12 28.57 -1.63
C ILE A 264 10.18 28.45 -3.16
N VAL A 265 11.24 27.86 -3.71
CA VAL A 265 11.39 27.69 -5.17
C VAL A 265 10.31 26.76 -5.74
N SER A 266 9.95 25.70 -5.01
CA SER A 266 8.87 24.78 -5.37
C SER A 266 7.51 25.48 -5.46
N GLU A 267 7.18 26.33 -4.49
CA GLU A 267 5.89 27.04 -4.49
C GLU A 267 5.86 28.15 -5.56
N LEU A 268 6.98 28.86 -5.80
CA LEU A 268 7.09 29.84 -6.88
C LEU A 268 6.90 29.20 -8.27
N SER A 269 7.44 28.00 -8.49
CA SER A 269 7.24 27.27 -9.76
C SER A 269 5.82 26.78 -10.02
N ARG A 270 4.91 26.86 -9.03
CA ARG A 270 3.49 26.56 -9.22
C ARG A 270 2.68 27.79 -9.61
N CYS A 271 3.21 29.00 -9.37
CA CYS A 271 2.55 30.26 -9.68
C CYS A 271 2.98 30.86 -11.03
N CYS A 272 4.13 30.44 -11.57
CA CYS A 272 4.59 30.76 -12.92
C CYS A 272 4.28 29.61 -13.88
#